data_AF-A0A3C1LA37-F1
#
_entry.id   AF-A0A3C1LA37-F1
#
_cell.length_a   1.000
_cell.length_b   1.000
_cell.length_c   1.000
_cell.angle_alpha   90.00
_cell.angle_beta   90.00
_cell.angle_gamma   90.00
#
_symmetry.space_group_name_H-M   'P 1'
#
loop_
_entity.id
_entity.type
_entity.pdbx_description
1 polymer ?
#
loop_
_entity_poly.entity_id
_entity_poly.type
_entity_poly.pdbx_seq_one_letter_code
_entity_poly.pdbx_strand_id
1 'polypeptide(L)'
;MATPSKTSRAAPRPAAVLWDMDGTIVDTEPYWIECEYELVAEFGGQWDQEKAHSLVGNDLRVSAAIIRDRGGVDLPIDDIVNRLLDGVIARVQRKVPWRPGARETLAELRKAGIPCALVTMSWARFADAVVKALPPGSFDVVITGDEVTHGKPHPEPYLKAASRLGVRAKHCVAIEDSPTGVRSAVAAGCRTFAVPNVVDIPNGRGYTVVRSLRELDGSELGLSTGATMARRRKSRLRPLLGLLMVAAIGVGVSVAVRHGDEPAPLPDIPISGWAPYWVLPDATAAVAAHGAALHAVSPFGYSATGATAVAFDGDADQLLTLVEGIRAQGALVIPAITDGMPAGAMAALLADPASRAQHVQTIVALVQQQGFDGIDIDYEKFAFADDRTTWDTTRPNWVAFMAELAGALHAEGKLLTVAVPPIYDTDRTADSGSWVYDYAAMSEHVDQIRIMAYDYSTDRPGPIAPVDWVRSVVRAAKDAVDDDSKLVLGVPLYGRNWVVGTTGTCPADAPGKVDPNQREVDALLAQYAATPQRDEATQEATFTYQRESSDGATSCTQTREVHYVDAAGVRARVDVARDERIGGVVFWALGYGTDAAWAAVAEVARPRAVELPVT
;
A
#
# COMPACT_ATOMS: atom_id res chain seq x y z
N MET A 1 -39.27 30.58 -0.50
CA MET A 1 -38.81 29.91 -1.73
C MET A 1 -37.74 28.92 -1.32
N ALA A 2 -38.04 27.63 -1.35
CA ALA A 2 -37.10 26.57 -1.00
C ALA A 2 -36.18 26.28 -2.20
N THR A 3 -34.88 26.24 -1.98
CA THR A 3 -33.87 25.84 -2.97
C THR A 3 -33.98 24.33 -3.21
N PRO A 4 -33.93 23.83 -4.47
CA PRO A 4 -34.11 22.41 -4.73
C PRO A 4 -32.87 21.61 -4.32
N SER A 5 -33.11 20.49 -3.65
CA SER A 5 -32.14 19.41 -3.41
C SER A 5 -31.59 18.88 -4.74
N LYS A 6 -30.25 18.80 -4.86
CA LYS A 6 -29.56 18.13 -5.98
C LYS A 6 -29.86 16.63 -5.91
N THR A 7 -30.81 16.18 -6.71
CA THR A 7 -31.01 14.76 -7.00
C THR A 7 -29.86 14.26 -7.88
N SER A 8 -29.14 13.24 -7.41
CA SER A 8 -28.16 12.47 -8.19
C SER A 8 -28.85 11.91 -9.44
N ARG A 9 -28.35 12.29 -10.63
CA ARG A 9 -28.88 11.82 -11.91
C ARG A 9 -28.22 10.48 -12.24
N ALA A 10 -29.01 9.41 -12.35
CA ALA A 10 -28.52 8.08 -12.72
C ALA A 10 -27.71 8.11 -14.02
N ALA A 11 -26.63 7.32 -14.10
CA ALA A 11 -25.77 7.25 -15.28
C ALA A 11 -26.54 6.70 -16.49
N PRO A 12 -26.26 7.17 -17.72
CA PRO A 12 -26.88 6.64 -18.92
C PRO A 12 -26.48 5.18 -19.14
N ARG A 13 -27.46 4.36 -19.51
CA ARG A 13 -27.27 2.93 -19.79
C ARG A 13 -26.31 2.72 -20.98
N PRO A 14 -25.27 1.87 -20.87
CA PRO A 14 -24.33 1.64 -21.95
C PRO A 14 -24.95 0.79 -23.07
N ALA A 15 -24.43 0.97 -24.29
CA ALA A 15 -24.82 0.16 -25.45
C ALA A 15 -24.25 -1.27 -25.38
N ALA A 16 -23.10 -1.44 -24.72
CA ALA A 16 -22.49 -2.73 -24.39
C ALA A 16 -21.47 -2.59 -23.25
N VAL A 17 -21.09 -3.71 -22.63
CA VAL A 17 -19.96 -3.78 -21.70
C VAL A 17 -18.85 -4.66 -22.28
N LEU A 18 -17.63 -4.14 -22.31
CA LEU A 18 -16.44 -4.78 -22.85
C LEU A 18 -15.53 -5.16 -21.67
N TRP A 19 -15.30 -6.45 -21.48
CA TRP A 19 -14.64 -6.99 -20.32
C TRP A 19 -13.26 -7.51 -20.68
N ASP A 20 -12.23 -7.13 -19.94
CA ASP A 20 -11.04 -7.96 -19.87
C ASP A 20 -11.33 -9.30 -19.13
N MET A 21 -10.45 -10.28 -19.29
CA MET A 21 -10.58 -11.62 -18.72
C MET A 21 -9.70 -11.85 -17.49
N ASP A 22 -8.38 -11.79 -17.67
CA ASP A 22 -7.38 -12.25 -16.71
C ASP A 22 -7.10 -11.12 -15.71
N GLY A 23 -7.33 -11.39 -14.43
CA GLY A 23 -7.33 -10.39 -13.35
C GLY A 23 -8.60 -9.54 -13.27
N THR A 24 -9.38 -9.44 -14.35
CA THR A 24 -10.70 -8.79 -14.33
C THR A 24 -11.84 -9.74 -13.91
N ILE A 25 -12.09 -10.81 -14.66
CA ILE A 25 -13.18 -11.77 -14.39
C ILE A 25 -12.68 -12.97 -13.57
N VAL A 26 -11.46 -13.42 -13.86
CA VAL A 26 -10.83 -14.57 -13.22
C VAL A 26 -9.45 -14.19 -12.73
N ASP A 27 -9.09 -14.57 -11.51
CA ASP A 27 -7.74 -14.40 -10.97
C ASP A 27 -6.90 -15.64 -11.28
N THR A 28 -6.35 -15.67 -12.50
CA THR A 28 -5.63 -16.82 -13.06
C THR A 28 -4.13 -16.79 -12.79
N GLU A 29 -3.61 -15.68 -12.27
CA GLU A 29 -2.17 -15.48 -12.00
C GLU A 29 -1.58 -16.56 -11.08
N PRO A 30 -2.26 -16.99 -9.98
CA PRO A 30 -1.75 -18.09 -9.17
C PRO A 30 -1.58 -19.40 -9.97
N TYR A 31 -2.45 -19.67 -10.94
CA TYR A 31 -2.33 -20.88 -11.77
C TYR A 31 -1.19 -20.79 -12.79
N TRP A 32 -0.92 -19.60 -13.33
CA TRP A 32 0.25 -19.36 -14.17
C TRP A 32 1.53 -19.62 -13.38
N ILE A 33 1.67 -18.98 -12.22
CA ILE A 33 2.81 -19.13 -11.32
C ILE A 33 3.04 -20.59 -10.92
N GLU A 34 1.98 -21.33 -10.57
CA GLU A 34 2.09 -22.77 -10.28
C GLU A 34 2.60 -23.58 -11.48
N CYS A 35 2.10 -23.31 -12.70
CA CYS A 35 2.55 -24.00 -13.91
C CYS A 35 4.00 -23.66 -14.26
N GLU A 36 4.45 -22.44 -13.98
CA GLU A 36 5.84 -22.03 -14.14
C GLU A 36 6.76 -22.78 -13.18
N TYR A 37 6.41 -22.85 -11.90
CA TYR A 37 7.17 -23.62 -10.90
C TYR A 37 7.29 -25.08 -11.30
N GLU A 38 6.18 -25.71 -11.70
CA GLU A 38 6.15 -27.10 -12.15
C GLU A 38 7.04 -27.29 -13.37
N LEU A 39 6.90 -26.44 -14.39
CA LEU A 39 7.67 -26.55 -15.62
C LEU A 39 9.17 -26.36 -15.38
N VAL A 40 9.58 -25.41 -14.55
CA VAL A 40 11.01 -25.20 -14.27
C VAL A 40 11.58 -26.32 -13.41
N ALA A 41 10.83 -26.81 -12.42
CA ALA A 41 11.24 -27.93 -11.59
C ALA A 41 11.44 -29.22 -12.39
N GLU A 42 10.60 -29.48 -13.41
CA GLU A 42 10.75 -30.62 -14.34
C GLU A 42 12.10 -30.65 -15.05
N PHE A 43 12.71 -29.49 -15.28
CA PHE A 43 14.01 -29.33 -15.94
C PHE A 43 15.16 -29.15 -14.94
N GLY A 44 14.91 -29.32 -13.64
CA GLY A 44 15.91 -29.19 -12.58
C GLY A 44 16.35 -27.75 -12.31
N GLY A 45 15.61 -26.75 -12.80
CA GLY A 45 15.88 -25.34 -12.57
C GLY A 45 15.36 -24.82 -11.22
N GLN A 46 15.74 -23.60 -10.88
CA GLN A 46 15.20 -22.87 -9.72
C GLN A 46 14.37 -21.68 -10.17
N TRP A 47 13.09 -21.71 -9.79
CA TRP A 47 12.12 -20.66 -10.06
C TRP A 47 11.58 -20.16 -8.73
N ASP A 48 11.85 -18.90 -8.41
CA ASP A 48 11.43 -18.25 -7.17
C ASP A 48 10.25 -17.30 -7.46
N GLN A 49 9.66 -16.79 -6.38
CA GLN A 49 8.50 -15.92 -6.45
C GLN A 49 8.79 -14.60 -7.16
N GLU A 50 10.01 -14.08 -7.05
CA GLU A 50 10.43 -12.87 -7.76
C GLU A 50 10.40 -13.08 -9.27
N LYS A 51 10.96 -14.20 -9.76
CA LYS A 51 10.95 -14.56 -11.19
C LYS A 51 9.53 -14.78 -11.69
N ALA A 52 8.70 -15.52 -10.96
CA ALA A 52 7.32 -15.76 -11.35
C ALA A 52 6.52 -14.45 -11.41
N HIS A 53 6.64 -13.59 -10.39
CA HIS A 53 5.99 -12.28 -10.38
C HIS A 53 6.48 -11.33 -11.48
N SER A 54 7.73 -11.49 -11.95
CA SER A 54 8.25 -10.71 -13.08
C SER A 54 7.59 -11.04 -14.41
N LEU A 55 6.89 -12.18 -14.50
CA LEU A 55 6.18 -12.62 -15.70
C LEU A 55 4.73 -12.12 -15.79
N VAL A 56 4.17 -11.68 -14.65
CA VAL A 56 2.80 -11.15 -14.55
C VAL A 56 2.58 -10.05 -15.59
N GLY A 57 1.58 -10.23 -16.45
CA GLY A 57 1.18 -9.25 -17.46
C GLY A 57 2.07 -9.16 -18.70
N ASN A 58 3.12 -9.99 -18.82
CA ASN A 58 3.91 -10.09 -20.04
C ASN A 58 3.19 -10.90 -21.13
N ASP A 59 3.61 -10.71 -22.38
CA ASP A 59 3.22 -11.60 -23.48
C ASP A 59 3.73 -13.03 -23.23
N LEU A 60 2.92 -14.05 -23.53
CA LEU A 60 3.26 -15.45 -23.26
C LEU A 60 4.57 -15.90 -23.90
N ARG A 61 4.93 -15.40 -25.09
CA ARG A 61 6.22 -15.74 -25.73
C ARG A 61 7.38 -15.04 -25.05
N VAL A 62 7.16 -13.83 -24.52
CA VAL A 62 8.16 -13.14 -23.69
C VAL A 62 8.37 -13.92 -22.39
N SER A 63 7.30 -14.31 -21.70
CA SER A 63 7.36 -15.14 -20.49
C SER A 63 8.07 -16.47 -20.75
N ALA A 64 7.73 -17.16 -21.83
CA ALA A 64 8.38 -18.41 -22.22
C ALA A 64 9.88 -18.24 -22.53
N ALA A 65 10.29 -17.11 -23.12
CA ALA A 65 11.70 -16.82 -23.34
C ALA A 65 12.45 -16.62 -22.02
N ILE A 66 11.83 -15.93 -21.06
CA ILE A 66 12.41 -15.72 -19.73
C ILE A 66 12.50 -17.05 -18.97
N ILE A 67 11.48 -17.92 -19.04
CA ILE A 67 11.49 -19.27 -18.45
C ILE A 67 12.59 -20.14 -19.03
N ARG A 68 12.77 -20.12 -20.35
CA ARG A 68 13.87 -20.82 -21.00
C ARG A 68 15.22 -20.29 -20.50
N ASP A 69 15.42 -18.98 -20.59
CA ASP A 69 16.74 -18.36 -20.40
C ASP A 69 17.16 -18.28 -18.92
N ARG A 70 16.21 -18.07 -17.99
CA ARG A 70 16.47 -17.92 -16.54
C ARG A 70 16.08 -19.13 -15.72
N GLY A 71 15.23 -20.00 -16.27
CA GLY A 71 14.69 -21.19 -15.59
C GLY A 71 15.36 -22.48 -16.04
N GLY A 72 16.17 -22.45 -17.11
CA GLY A 72 16.87 -23.64 -17.59
C GLY A 72 15.96 -24.64 -18.31
N VAL A 73 14.80 -24.20 -18.79
CA VAL A 73 13.85 -25.06 -19.52
C VAL A 73 14.27 -25.13 -20.99
N ASP A 74 15.05 -26.15 -21.36
CA ASP A 74 15.53 -26.36 -22.73
C ASP A 74 14.41 -26.90 -23.65
N LEU A 75 13.50 -26.01 -24.04
CA LEU A 75 12.42 -26.26 -24.98
C LEU A 75 12.25 -25.10 -25.97
N PRO A 76 11.70 -25.35 -27.16
CA PRO A 76 11.21 -24.30 -28.03
C PRO A 76 10.19 -23.39 -27.32
N ILE A 77 10.20 -22.09 -27.62
CA ILE A 77 9.31 -21.09 -27.00
C ILE A 77 7.84 -21.48 -27.11
N ASP A 78 7.39 -21.88 -28.29
CA ASP A 78 5.99 -22.27 -28.49
C ASP A 78 5.62 -23.53 -27.69
N ASP A 79 6.57 -24.43 -27.42
CA ASP A 79 6.32 -25.62 -26.57
C ASP A 79 6.18 -25.24 -25.09
N ILE A 80 6.98 -24.30 -24.60
CA ILE A 80 6.84 -23.73 -23.24
C ILE A 80 5.46 -23.07 -23.09
N VAL A 81 5.10 -22.21 -24.04
CA VAL A 81 3.78 -21.56 -24.08
C VAL A 81 2.66 -22.60 -24.07
N ASN A 82 2.79 -23.66 -24.88
CA ASN A 82 1.80 -24.73 -24.93
C ASN A 82 1.64 -25.45 -23.59
N ARG A 83 2.75 -25.81 -22.93
CA ARG A 83 2.68 -26.49 -21.63
C ARG A 83 2.05 -25.62 -20.55
N LEU A 84 2.44 -24.35 -20.46
CA LEU A 84 1.86 -23.42 -19.49
C LEU A 84 0.35 -23.27 -19.73
N LEU A 85 -0.06 -23.06 -20.98
CA LEU A 85 -1.48 -22.94 -21.33
C LEU A 85 -2.26 -24.22 -21.01
N ASP A 86 -1.72 -25.40 -21.33
CA ASP A 86 -2.38 -26.67 -21.04
C ASP A 86 -2.54 -26.89 -19.53
N GLY A 87 -1.51 -26.56 -18.75
CA GLY A 87 -1.54 -26.62 -17.28
C GLY A 87 -2.58 -25.67 -16.66
N VAL A 88 -2.61 -24.42 -17.11
CA VAL A 88 -3.57 -23.41 -16.62
C VAL A 88 -5.00 -23.76 -17.03
N ILE A 89 -5.21 -24.21 -18.27
CA ILE A 89 -6.53 -24.68 -18.74
C ILE A 89 -7.02 -25.85 -17.88
N ALA A 90 -6.16 -26.84 -17.59
CA ALA A 90 -6.52 -27.97 -16.76
C ALA A 90 -6.87 -27.56 -15.31
N ARG A 91 -6.23 -26.52 -14.77
CA ARG A 91 -6.57 -25.93 -13.45
C ARG A 91 -7.92 -25.21 -13.49
N VAL A 92 -8.13 -24.34 -14.48
CA VAL A 92 -9.39 -23.61 -14.66
C VAL A 92 -10.57 -24.57 -14.88
N GLN A 93 -10.40 -25.64 -15.65
CA GLN A 93 -11.43 -26.67 -15.84
C GLN A 93 -11.82 -27.39 -14.55
N ARG A 94 -10.90 -27.51 -13.59
CA ARG A 94 -11.18 -28.08 -12.26
C ARG A 94 -11.88 -27.07 -11.36
N LYS A 95 -11.37 -25.84 -11.31
CA LYS A 95 -11.90 -24.75 -10.49
C LYS A 95 -11.57 -23.42 -11.16
N VAL A 96 -12.60 -22.65 -11.49
CA VAL A 96 -12.40 -21.30 -12.03
C VAL A 96 -12.25 -20.31 -10.87
N PRO A 97 -11.16 -19.52 -10.80
CA PRO A 97 -10.91 -18.56 -9.74
C PRO A 97 -11.66 -17.24 -10.01
N TRP A 98 -12.98 -17.24 -9.88
CA TRP A 98 -13.80 -16.05 -10.18
C TRP A 98 -13.45 -14.85 -9.29
N ARG A 99 -13.21 -13.70 -9.90
CA ARG A 99 -13.07 -12.42 -9.18
C ARG A 99 -14.41 -12.07 -8.50
N PRO A 100 -14.39 -11.52 -7.26
CA PRO A 100 -15.61 -11.23 -6.53
C PRO A 100 -16.54 -10.26 -7.28
N GLY A 101 -17.78 -10.68 -7.56
CA GLY A 101 -18.77 -9.87 -8.28
C GLY A 101 -18.84 -10.10 -9.79
N ALA A 102 -17.87 -10.81 -10.40
CA ALA A 102 -17.83 -10.98 -11.85
C ALA A 102 -19.05 -11.71 -12.42
N ARG A 103 -19.40 -12.86 -11.82
CA ARG A 103 -20.54 -13.68 -12.28
C ARG A 103 -21.86 -12.98 -12.04
N GLU A 104 -22.00 -12.33 -10.89
CA GLU A 104 -23.19 -11.59 -10.51
C GLU A 104 -23.43 -10.42 -11.47
N THR A 105 -22.40 -9.63 -11.77
CA THR A 105 -22.51 -8.48 -12.68
C THR A 105 -22.79 -8.91 -14.12
N LEU A 106 -22.14 -9.97 -14.61
CA LEU A 106 -22.45 -10.54 -15.93
C LEU A 106 -23.91 -11.03 -16.02
N ALA A 107 -24.40 -11.70 -14.98
CA ALA A 107 -25.79 -12.17 -14.93
C ALA A 107 -26.78 -10.99 -14.89
N GLU A 108 -26.48 -9.93 -14.17
CA GLU A 108 -27.30 -8.71 -14.10
C GLU A 108 -27.35 -7.97 -15.45
N LEU A 109 -26.21 -7.81 -16.12
CA LEU A 109 -26.13 -7.21 -17.46
C LEU A 109 -26.92 -8.00 -18.49
N ARG A 110 -26.78 -9.33 -18.46
CA ARG A 110 -27.55 -10.23 -19.32
C ARG A 110 -29.05 -10.11 -19.05
N LYS A 111 -29.46 -10.13 -17.78
CA LYS A 111 -30.88 -9.99 -17.40
C LYS A 111 -31.44 -8.65 -17.87
N ALA A 112 -30.62 -7.60 -17.89
CA ALA A 112 -31.02 -6.31 -18.42
C ALA A 112 -31.06 -6.26 -19.94
N GLY A 113 -30.45 -7.21 -20.65
CA GLY A 113 -30.30 -7.21 -22.11
C GLY A 113 -29.22 -6.23 -22.59
N ILE A 114 -28.15 -6.07 -21.82
CA ILE A 114 -26.96 -5.31 -22.25
C ILE A 114 -25.97 -6.31 -22.85
N PRO A 115 -25.58 -6.16 -24.12
CA PRO A 115 -24.57 -7.03 -24.75
C PRO A 115 -23.22 -6.95 -24.06
N CYS A 116 -22.53 -8.08 -23.98
CA CYS A 116 -21.21 -8.18 -23.38
C CYS A 116 -20.21 -8.74 -24.38
N ALA A 117 -19.00 -8.17 -24.45
CA ALA A 117 -17.87 -8.79 -25.14
C ALA A 117 -16.71 -9.05 -24.19
N LEU A 118 -15.99 -10.14 -24.41
CA LEU A 118 -14.71 -10.43 -23.77
C LEU A 118 -13.58 -9.89 -24.68
N VAL A 119 -12.60 -9.20 -24.11
CA VAL A 119 -11.47 -8.56 -24.79
C VAL A 119 -10.18 -8.86 -24.03
N THR A 120 -9.48 -9.92 -24.41
CA THR A 120 -8.28 -10.42 -23.72
C THR A 120 -7.08 -10.50 -24.66
N MET A 121 -5.87 -10.41 -24.09
CA MET A 121 -4.61 -10.74 -24.79
C MET A 121 -4.23 -12.22 -24.70
N SER A 122 -4.96 -13.00 -23.91
CA SER A 122 -4.88 -14.46 -23.91
C SER A 122 -5.33 -15.06 -25.24
N TRP A 123 -4.91 -16.30 -25.49
CA TRP A 123 -5.23 -17.04 -26.72
C TRP A 123 -6.62 -17.68 -26.67
N ALA A 124 -7.22 -17.90 -27.84
CA ALA A 124 -8.58 -18.45 -27.99
C ALA A 124 -8.86 -19.68 -27.12
N ARG A 125 -7.95 -20.67 -27.06
CA ARG A 125 -8.17 -21.90 -26.28
C ARG A 125 -8.35 -21.67 -24.78
N PHE A 126 -7.71 -20.65 -24.22
CA PHE A 126 -7.81 -20.34 -22.80
C PHE A 126 -9.05 -19.51 -22.50
N ALA A 127 -9.31 -18.50 -23.33
CA ALA A 127 -10.55 -17.74 -23.26
C ALA A 127 -11.79 -18.65 -23.35
N ASP A 128 -11.77 -19.62 -24.26
CA ASP A 128 -12.82 -20.63 -24.40
C ASP A 128 -13.05 -21.45 -23.13
N ALA A 129 -12.00 -21.81 -22.40
CA ALA A 129 -12.12 -22.57 -21.16
C ALA A 129 -12.86 -21.77 -20.08
N VAL A 130 -12.54 -20.48 -19.94
CA VAL A 130 -13.21 -19.58 -18.99
C VAL A 130 -14.66 -19.31 -19.42
N VAL A 131 -14.90 -19.03 -20.71
CA VAL A 131 -16.24 -18.74 -21.26
C VAL A 131 -17.17 -19.94 -21.12
N LYS A 132 -16.68 -21.18 -21.35
CA LYS A 132 -17.48 -22.41 -21.18
C LYS A 132 -17.91 -22.66 -19.73
N ALA A 133 -17.21 -22.10 -18.75
CA ALA A 133 -17.59 -22.18 -17.35
C ALA A 133 -18.66 -21.16 -16.93
N LEU A 134 -19.01 -20.22 -17.81
CA LEU A 134 -20.11 -19.28 -17.64
C LEU A 134 -21.40 -19.81 -18.29
N PRO A 135 -22.59 -19.35 -17.86
CA PRO A 135 -23.84 -19.67 -18.54
C PRO A 135 -23.78 -19.29 -20.04
N PRO A 136 -24.30 -20.10 -20.96
CA PRO A 136 -24.32 -19.79 -22.40
C PRO A 136 -24.95 -18.43 -22.67
N GLY A 137 -24.32 -17.61 -23.51
CA GLY A 137 -24.74 -16.24 -23.80
C GLY A 137 -24.37 -15.22 -22.71
N SER A 138 -23.32 -15.50 -21.92
CA SER A 138 -22.71 -14.48 -21.04
C SER A 138 -21.86 -13.46 -21.82
N PHE A 139 -21.33 -13.87 -22.97
CA PHE A 139 -20.65 -13.00 -23.94
C PHE A 139 -21.24 -13.25 -25.34
N ASP A 140 -21.53 -12.16 -26.04
CA ASP A 140 -21.99 -12.16 -27.44
C ASP A 140 -20.81 -12.19 -28.41
N VAL A 141 -19.67 -11.63 -28.00
CA VAL A 141 -18.44 -11.54 -28.79
C VAL A 141 -17.24 -11.84 -27.89
N VAL A 142 -16.26 -12.57 -28.43
CA VAL A 142 -14.95 -12.76 -27.81
C VAL A 142 -13.90 -12.22 -28.80
N ILE A 143 -12.96 -11.43 -28.29
CA ILE A 143 -11.76 -10.96 -28.97
C ILE A 143 -10.56 -11.44 -28.17
N THR A 144 -9.71 -12.26 -28.77
CA THR A 144 -8.48 -12.78 -28.18
C THR A 144 -7.24 -12.15 -28.81
N GLY A 145 -6.08 -12.34 -28.18
CA GLY A 145 -4.81 -11.78 -28.65
C GLY A 145 -4.39 -12.27 -30.04
N ASP A 146 -4.73 -13.51 -30.38
CA ASP A 146 -4.48 -14.14 -31.67
C ASP A 146 -5.44 -13.67 -32.79
N GLU A 147 -6.44 -12.85 -32.46
CA GLU A 147 -7.36 -12.28 -33.44
C GLU A 147 -7.03 -10.82 -33.82
N VAL A 148 -6.04 -10.17 -33.21
CA VAL A 148 -5.74 -8.74 -33.45
C VAL A 148 -4.33 -8.55 -34.03
N THR A 149 -4.17 -7.49 -34.81
CA THR A 149 -2.85 -7.09 -35.35
C THR A 149 -2.03 -6.37 -34.29
N HIS A 150 -2.68 -5.52 -33.48
CA HIS A 150 -2.06 -4.81 -32.37
C HIS A 150 -2.82 -5.08 -31.07
N GLY A 151 -2.12 -5.67 -30.10
CA GLY A 151 -2.64 -5.89 -28.75
C GLY A 151 -2.70 -4.63 -27.88
N LYS A 152 -3.22 -4.76 -26.65
CA LYS A 152 -3.21 -3.70 -25.64
C LYS A 152 -1.75 -3.22 -25.43
N PRO A 153 -1.46 -1.90 -25.35
CA PRO A 153 -2.37 -0.77 -25.14
C PRO A 153 -2.97 -0.15 -26.42
N HIS A 154 -2.79 -0.73 -27.61
CA HIS A 154 -3.40 -0.23 -28.83
C HIS A 154 -4.94 -0.35 -28.76
N PRO A 155 -5.75 0.59 -29.27
CA PRO A 155 -7.22 0.57 -29.14
C PRO A 155 -7.93 -0.49 -30.01
N GLU A 156 -7.22 -1.16 -30.92
CA GLU A 156 -7.78 -2.13 -31.87
C GLU A 156 -8.66 -3.21 -31.23
N PRO A 157 -8.29 -3.88 -30.12
CA PRO A 157 -9.12 -4.94 -29.54
C PRO A 157 -10.50 -4.46 -29.12
N TYR A 158 -10.58 -3.29 -28.48
CA TYR A 158 -11.84 -2.67 -28.04
C TYR A 158 -12.68 -2.14 -29.19
N LEU A 159 -12.04 -1.50 -30.18
CA LEU A 159 -12.73 -1.05 -31.40
C LEU A 159 -13.33 -2.23 -32.18
N LYS A 160 -12.59 -3.34 -32.27
CA LYS A 160 -13.03 -4.57 -32.92
C LYS A 160 -14.19 -5.21 -32.18
N ALA A 161 -14.14 -5.28 -30.85
CA ALA A 161 -15.23 -5.79 -30.02
C ALA A 161 -16.51 -4.96 -30.20
N ALA A 162 -16.42 -3.63 -30.12
CA ALA A 162 -17.55 -2.73 -30.33
C ALA A 162 -18.13 -2.87 -31.75
N SER A 163 -17.27 -2.97 -32.77
CA SER A 163 -17.69 -3.17 -34.15
C SER A 163 -18.42 -4.50 -34.36
N ARG A 164 -17.96 -5.60 -33.76
CA ARG A 164 -18.63 -6.92 -33.86
C ARG A 164 -19.98 -6.94 -33.16
N LEU A 165 -20.13 -6.17 -32.09
CA LEU A 165 -21.40 -5.96 -31.40
C LEU A 165 -22.34 -4.97 -32.14
N GLY A 166 -21.88 -4.32 -33.21
CA GLY A 166 -22.66 -3.32 -33.95
C GLY A 166 -22.89 -2.01 -33.18
N VAL A 167 -22.03 -1.68 -32.21
CA VAL A 167 -22.13 -0.48 -31.38
C VAL A 167 -20.90 0.42 -31.54
N ARG A 168 -20.99 1.67 -31.08
CA ARG A 168 -19.85 2.59 -31.05
C ARG A 168 -19.12 2.47 -29.71
N ALA A 169 -17.80 2.34 -29.72
CA ALA A 169 -16.97 2.22 -28.50
C ALA A 169 -17.25 3.33 -27.48
N LYS A 170 -17.49 4.58 -27.91
CA LYS A 170 -17.87 5.69 -27.03
C LYS A 170 -19.21 5.58 -26.29
N HIS A 171 -20.02 4.58 -26.65
CA HIS A 171 -21.25 4.24 -25.94
C HIS A 171 -21.11 2.96 -25.10
N CYS A 172 -19.92 2.36 -25.12
CA CYS A 172 -19.61 1.18 -24.33
C CYS A 172 -18.98 1.57 -23.00
N VAL A 173 -19.14 0.68 -22.03
CA VAL A 173 -18.31 0.67 -20.83
C VAL A 173 -17.25 -0.41 -20.99
N ALA A 174 -16.00 -0.11 -20.64
CA ALA A 174 -14.93 -1.10 -20.54
C ALA A 174 -14.60 -1.37 -19.07
N ILE A 175 -14.26 -2.61 -18.74
CA ILE A 175 -13.83 -3.03 -17.40
C ILE A 175 -12.48 -3.74 -17.55
N GLU A 176 -11.46 -3.23 -16.87
CA GLU A 176 -10.05 -3.60 -17.02
C GLU A 176 -9.33 -3.65 -15.68
N ASP A 177 -8.30 -4.47 -15.55
CA ASP A 177 -7.47 -4.62 -14.34
C ASP A 177 -5.98 -4.31 -14.58
N SER A 178 -5.60 -3.88 -15.80
CA SER A 178 -4.21 -3.56 -16.13
C SER A 178 -4.02 -2.15 -16.71
N PRO A 179 -2.87 -1.48 -16.48
CA PRO A 179 -2.58 -0.19 -17.08
C PRO A 179 -2.59 -0.21 -18.62
N THR A 180 -2.08 -1.28 -19.24
CA THR A 180 -2.09 -1.45 -20.71
C THR A 180 -3.52 -1.57 -21.23
N GLY A 181 -4.37 -2.33 -20.55
CA GLY A 181 -5.76 -2.51 -20.91
C GLY A 181 -6.60 -1.25 -20.73
N VAL A 182 -6.45 -0.55 -19.60
CA VAL A 182 -7.08 0.75 -19.38
C VAL A 182 -6.71 1.75 -20.47
N ARG A 183 -5.42 1.84 -20.84
CA ARG A 183 -4.98 2.70 -21.97
C ARG A 183 -5.64 2.32 -23.29
N SER A 184 -5.76 1.02 -23.58
CA SER A 184 -6.42 0.52 -24.78
C SER A 184 -7.90 0.90 -24.83
N ALA A 185 -8.63 0.67 -23.74
CA ALA A 185 -10.05 0.98 -23.63
C ALA A 185 -10.34 2.49 -23.73
N VAL A 186 -9.54 3.31 -23.05
CA VAL A 186 -9.63 4.78 -23.09
C VAL A 186 -9.30 5.31 -24.48
N ALA A 187 -8.24 4.79 -25.13
CA ALA A 187 -7.87 5.18 -26.49
C ALA A 187 -8.95 4.80 -27.52
N ALA A 188 -9.69 3.71 -27.29
CA ALA A 188 -10.86 3.34 -28.10
C ALA A 188 -12.08 4.25 -27.86
N GLY A 189 -12.02 5.10 -26.83
CA GLY A 189 -13.06 6.06 -26.45
C GLY A 189 -14.12 5.49 -25.51
N CYS A 190 -13.91 4.30 -24.93
CA CYS A 190 -14.86 3.71 -23.98
C CYS A 190 -14.91 4.52 -22.68
N ARG A 191 -16.05 4.48 -21.97
CA ARG A 191 -16.06 4.84 -20.54
C ARG A 191 -15.44 3.66 -19.79
N THR A 192 -14.33 3.87 -19.10
CA THR A 192 -13.56 2.75 -18.54
C THR A 192 -13.62 2.72 -17.02
N PHE A 193 -13.82 1.52 -16.46
CA PHE A 193 -13.62 1.22 -15.06
C PHE A 193 -12.39 0.35 -14.89
N ALA A 194 -11.49 0.79 -14.03
CA ALA A 194 -10.27 0.10 -13.67
C ALA A 194 -10.51 -0.64 -12.35
N VAL A 195 -10.31 -1.96 -12.32
CA VAL A 195 -10.55 -2.86 -11.18
C VAL A 195 -9.24 -3.60 -10.88
N PRO A 196 -8.29 -2.97 -10.15
CA PRO A 196 -6.97 -3.56 -9.92
C PRO A 196 -7.03 -4.99 -9.34
N ASN A 197 -6.11 -5.84 -9.79
CA ASN A 197 -5.91 -7.19 -9.25
C ASN A 197 -4.48 -7.38 -8.74
N VAL A 198 -3.55 -7.70 -9.64
CA VAL A 198 -2.13 -7.93 -9.28
C VAL A 198 -1.27 -6.69 -9.52
N VAL A 199 -1.65 -5.87 -10.50
CA VAL A 199 -0.92 -4.66 -10.87
C VAL A 199 -1.76 -3.44 -10.50
N ASP A 200 -1.13 -2.49 -9.81
CA ASP A 200 -1.79 -1.24 -9.45
C ASP A 200 -2.10 -0.39 -10.68
N ILE A 201 -3.27 0.24 -10.67
CA ILE A 201 -3.70 1.20 -11.68
C ILE A 201 -3.89 2.54 -10.98
N PRO A 202 -2.98 3.51 -11.15
CA PRO A 202 -3.14 4.82 -10.53
C PRO A 202 -4.40 5.52 -11.06
N ASN A 203 -4.90 6.52 -10.34
CA ASN A 203 -5.97 7.37 -10.86
C ASN A 203 -5.49 8.11 -12.12
N GLY A 204 -6.34 8.21 -13.14
CA GLY A 204 -5.97 8.83 -14.41
C GLY A 204 -7.16 9.42 -15.15
N ARG A 205 -6.89 10.16 -16.22
CA ARG A 205 -7.94 10.75 -17.05
C ARG A 205 -8.55 9.70 -17.97
N GLY A 206 -9.88 9.66 -18.03
CA GLY A 206 -10.64 8.81 -18.97
C GLY A 206 -11.16 7.51 -18.38
N TYR A 207 -10.84 7.20 -17.12
CA TYR A 207 -11.35 6.03 -16.42
C TYR A 207 -11.63 6.31 -14.94
N THR A 208 -12.33 5.39 -14.28
CA THR A 208 -12.62 5.43 -12.84
C THR A 208 -12.07 4.16 -12.20
N VAL A 209 -11.22 4.32 -11.19
CA VAL A 209 -10.74 3.18 -10.40
C VAL A 209 -11.80 2.79 -9.39
N VAL A 210 -12.17 1.51 -9.36
CA VAL A 210 -13.11 0.90 -8.40
C VAL A 210 -12.42 -0.29 -7.75
N ARG A 211 -12.65 -0.53 -6.46
CA ARG A 211 -11.88 -1.52 -5.69
C ARG A 211 -12.30 -2.95 -5.98
N SER A 212 -13.54 -3.13 -6.47
CA SER A 212 -14.09 -4.44 -6.77
C SER A 212 -15.23 -4.35 -7.78
N LEU A 213 -15.45 -5.41 -8.54
CA LEU A 213 -16.67 -5.58 -9.35
C LEU A 213 -17.95 -5.57 -8.50
N ARG A 214 -17.85 -5.75 -7.18
CA ARG A 214 -18.97 -5.57 -6.23
C ARG A 214 -19.39 -4.12 -6.07
N GLU A 215 -18.47 -3.17 -6.25
CA GLU A 215 -18.69 -1.73 -6.14
C GLU A 215 -19.26 -1.12 -7.41
N LEU A 216 -19.10 -1.79 -8.55
CA LEU A 216 -19.91 -1.55 -9.76
C LEU A 216 -21.34 -2.00 -9.47
N ASP A 217 -22.01 -1.28 -8.57
CA ASP A 217 -23.44 -1.43 -8.41
C ASP A 217 -24.08 -1.00 -9.73
N GLY A 218 -25.13 -1.70 -10.11
CA GLY A 218 -25.77 -1.52 -11.39
C GLY A 218 -26.09 -0.06 -11.75
N SER A 219 -26.19 0.88 -10.79
CA SER A 219 -26.51 2.27 -11.06
C SER A 219 -25.44 3.01 -11.89
N GLU A 220 -24.18 2.64 -11.77
CA GLU A 220 -23.10 3.22 -12.59
C GLU A 220 -23.10 2.69 -14.03
N LEU A 221 -23.69 1.50 -14.22
CA LEU A 221 -23.95 0.83 -15.50
C LEU A 221 -25.42 1.04 -15.99
N GLY A 222 -26.19 1.91 -15.35
CA GLY A 222 -27.59 2.20 -15.73
C GLY A 222 -28.60 1.05 -15.46
N LEU A 223 -28.24 0.07 -14.65
CA LEU A 223 -29.09 -1.02 -14.15
C LEU A 223 -29.75 -0.63 -12.82
N SER A 224 -31.02 -0.20 -12.87
CA SER A 224 -31.82 0.06 -11.65
C SER A 224 -32.79 -1.10 -11.39
N THR A 225 -32.49 -2.02 -10.45
CA THR A 225 -33.51 -2.98 -9.98
C THR A 225 -33.45 -3.24 -8.47
N GLY A 226 -34.53 -3.80 -7.91
CA GLY A 226 -34.69 -4.05 -6.47
C GLY A 226 -33.65 -4.99 -5.84
N ALA A 227 -32.90 -5.77 -6.63
CA ALA A 227 -31.76 -6.57 -6.15
C ALA A 227 -30.59 -5.68 -5.66
N THR A 228 -30.37 -4.53 -6.33
CA THR A 228 -29.37 -3.52 -6.00
C THR A 228 -29.65 -2.86 -4.63
N MET A 229 -30.92 -2.74 -4.23
CA MET A 229 -31.31 -2.22 -2.90
C MET A 229 -31.11 -3.21 -1.75
N ALA A 230 -31.10 -4.53 -2.02
CA ALA A 230 -30.86 -5.55 -1.00
C ALA A 230 -29.38 -5.61 -0.57
N ARG A 231 -28.43 -5.33 -1.49
CA ARG A 231 -27.00 -5.13 -1.17
C ARG A 231 -26.78 -3.96 -0.20
N ARG A 232 -27.51 -2.84 -0.38
CA ARG A 232 -27.51 -1.68 0.54
C ARG A 232 -28.03 -1.96 1.95
N ARG A 233 -28.95 -2.91 2.12
CA ARG A 233 -29.60 -3.19 3.42
C ARG A 233 -28.82 -4.16 4.30
N LYS A 234 -28.06 -5.10 3.71
CA LYS A 234 -27.26 -6.06 4.49
C LYS A 234 -25.97 -5.46 5.08
N SER A 235 -25.45 -4.36 4.54
CA SER A 235 -24.28 -3.66 5.10
C SER A 235 -24.63 -2.63 6.19
N ARG A 236 -25.91 -2.31 6.39
CA ARG A 236 -26.36 -1.26 7.34
C ARG A 236 -27.14 -1.76 8.56
N LEU A 237 -27.29 -3.08 8.76
CA LEU A 237 -28.02 -3.63 9.90
C LEU A 237 -27.17 -4.59 10.75
N ARG A 238 -26.58 -4.06 11.83
CA ARG A 238 -26.51 -4.66 13.18
C ARG A 238 -26.48 -3.52 14.23
N PRO A 239 -26.98 -3.75 15.45
CA PRO A 239 -28.03 -2.90 16.02
C PRO A 239 -27.54 -1.83 17.01
N LEU A 240 -28.23 -0.69 16.97
CA LEU A 240 -28.30 0.25 18.09
C LEU A 240 -28.91 -0.46 19.31
N LEU A 241 -28.17 -0.49 20.42
CA LEU A 241 -28.76 -0.52 21.75
C LEU A 241 -27.85 0.27 22.71
N GLY A 242 -28.30 1.44 23.14
CA GLY A 242 -27.62 2.20 24.18
C GLY A 242 -27.77 3.71 24.05
N LEU A 243 -28.97 4.25 24.28
CA LEU A 243 -29.24 5.21 25.36
C LEU A 243 -30.65 5.79 25.20
N LEU A 244 -31.45 5.67 26.25
CA LEU A 244 -32.74 6.32 26.42
C LEU A 244 -32.68 7.06 27.76
N MET A 245 -33.23 8.29 27.76
CA MET A 245 -33.49 9.21 28.89
C MET A 245 -32.36 10.23 29.21
N VAL A 246 -32.59 11.53 29.44
CA VAL A 246 -33.78 12.29 29.89
C VAL A 246 -33.89 13.69 29.22
N ALA A 247 -35.15 14.13 29.12
CA ALA A 247 -35.80 15.36 28.69
C ALA A 247 -35.21 16.78 28.99
N ALA A 248 -35.33 17.62 27.95
CA ALA A 248 -36.09 18.88 27.81
C ALA A 248 -36.01 20.07 28.81
N ILE A 249 -35.86 21.26 28.17
CA ILE A 249 -36.40 22.64 28.40
C ILE A 249 -35.24 23.64 28.49
N GLY A 250 -35.18 24.78 27.81
CA GLY A 250 -36.14 25.52 26.99
C GLY A 250 -35.48 26.69 26.24
N VAL A 251 -36.24 27.18 25.26
CA VAL A 251 -36.16 28.34 24.35
C VAL A 251 -35.17 29.48 24.64
N GLY A 252 -34.46 29.88 23.57
CA GLY A 252 -33.83 31.21 23.41
C GLY A 252 -33.25 31.39 22.01
N VAL A 253 -34.10 31.66 21.00
CA VAL A 253 -33.66 31.95 19.62
C VAL A 253 -33.24 33.41 19.52
N SER A 254 -31.93 33.65 19.41
CA SER A 254 -31.37 34.90 18.91
C SER A 254 -30.88 34.65 17.49
N VAL A 255 -31.49 35.34 16.52
CA VAL A 255 -31.11 35.30 15.11
C VAL A 255 -29.79 36.04 14.94
N ALA A 256 -28.69 35.29 14.89
CA ALA A 256 -27.41 35.78 14.38
C ALA A 256 -27.27 35.34 12.92
N VAL A 257 -27.11 36.30 12.03
CA VAL A 257 -26.79 36.09 10.62
C VAL A 257 -25.45 35.35 10.56
N ARG A 258 -25.45 34.06 10.18
CA ARG A 258 -24.22 33.31 9.92
C ARG A 258 -23.58 33.86 8.65
N HIS A 259 -22.39 34.43 8.80
CA HIS A 259 -21.39 34.47 7.72
C HIS A 259 -21.16 33.05 7.23
N GLY A 260 -20.89 32.90 5.92
CA GLY A 260 -20.68 31.61 5.28
C GLY A 260 -19.66 30.78 6.05
N ASP A 261 -20.04 29.53 6.36
CA ASP A 261 -19.19 28.56 7.05
C ASP A 261 -17.99 28.24 6.13
N GLU A 262 -16.91 29.01 6.26
CA GLU A 262 -15.56 28.54 5.92
C GLU A 262 -15.29 27.29 6.77
N PRO A 263 -14.76 26.19 6.21
CA PRO A 263 -14.38 25.03 7.00
C PRO A 263 -13.46 25.49 8.15
N ALA A 264 -13.67 24.96 9.36
CA ALA A 264 -12.78 25.25 10.47
C ALA A 264 -11.33 25.01 10.03
N PRO A 265 -10.39 25.95 10.33
CA PRO A 265 -9.00 25.81 9.92
C PRO A 265 -8.45 24.46 10.39
N LEU A 266 -7.72 23.79 9.50
CA LEU A 266 -7.11 22.49 9.80
C LEU A 266 -6.15 22.66 10.99
N PRO A 267 -6.21 21.78 12.00
CA PRO A 267 -5.35 21.91 13.17
C PRO A 267 -3.88 21.84 12.79
N ASP A 268 -3.05 22.47 13.62
CA ASP A 268 -1.62 22.17 13.64
C ASP A 268 -1.43 20.70 14.04
N ILE A 269 -0.35 20.09 13.56
CA ILE A 269 -0.12 18.66 13.69
C ILE A 269 1.16 18.36 14.50
N PRO A 270 1.11 17.43 15.46
CA PRO A 270 2.30 16.93 16.16
C PRO A 270 3.22 16.19 15.20
N ILE A 271 4.52 16.53 15.24
CA ILE A 271 5.56 15.87 14.46
C ILE A 271 6.48 15.09 15.41
N SER A 272 6.60 13.81 15.17
CA SER A 272 7.59 12.95 15.82
C SER A 272 8.67 12.52 14.82
N GLY A 273 9.72 11.84 15.26
CA GLY A 273 10.68 11.23 14.33
C GLY A 273 11.47 10.08 14.93
N TRP A 274 11.77 9.09 14.10
CA TRP A 274 12.72 8.03 14.44
C TRP A 274 14.15 8.51 14.20
N ALA A 275 15.06 8.15 15.10
CA ALA A 275 16.48 8.52 15.06
C ALA A 275 17.35 7.25 15.03
N PRO A 276 17.68 6.72 13.83
CA PRO A 276 18.43 5.48 13.68
C PRO A 276 19.84 5.56 14.22
N TYR A 277 20.30 4.46 14.82
CA TYR A 277 21.58 4.39 15.50
C TYR A 277 22.79 4.63 14.58
N TRP A 278 22.64 4.38 13.27
CA TRP A 278 23.70 4.61 12.28
C TRP A 278 23.83 6.07 11.83
N VAL A 279 22.92 6.96 12.25
CA VAL A 279 22.96 8.41 11.96
C VAL A 279 22.68 9.28 13.19
N LEU A 280 22.98 8.80 14.41
CA LEU A 280 22.74 9.56 15.66
C LEU A 280 23.37 10.97 15.67
N PRO A 281 24.58 11.21 15.14
CA PRO A 281 25.14 12.56 15.11
C PRO A 281 24.28 13.53 14.28
N ASP A 282 23.78 13.07 13.12
CA ASP A 282 22.92 13.86 12.25
C ASP A 282 21.52 14.04 12.84
N ALA A 283 20.97 13.01 13.46
CA ALA A 283 19.70 13.10 14.18
C ALA A 283 19.80 14.10 15.35
N THR A 284 20.91 14.08 16.10
CA THR A 284 21.18 15.03 17.19
C THR A 284 21.26 16.46 16.65
N ALA A 285 21.93 16.67 15.53
CA ALA A 285 21.98 17.98 14.88
C ALA A 285 20.58 18.44 14.43
N ALA A 286 19.75 17.54 13.89
CA ALA A 286 18.38 17.85 13.51
C ALA A 286 17.50 18.22 14.73
N VAL A 287 17.64 17.51 15.86
CA VAL A 287 16.94 17.85 17.12
C VAL A 287 17.41 19.20 17.65
N ALA A 288 18.70 19.50 17.59
CA ALA A 288 19.21 20.81 18.04
C ALA A 288 18.67 21.97 17.20
N ALA A 289 18.52 21.77 15.88
CA ALA A 289 18.03 22.80 14.96
C ALA A 289 16.50 22.97 14.98
N HIS A 290 15.76 21.86 15.08
CA HIS A 290 14.31 21.81 14.81
C HIS A 290 13.48 21.25 15.98
N GLY A 291 14.10 20.97 17.12
CA GLY A 291 13.49 20.24 18.24
C GLY A 291 12.28 20.92 18.87
N ALA A 292 12.17 22.24 18.80
CA ALA A 292 10.99 22.97 19.27
C ALA A 292 9.69 22.60 18.51
N ALA A 293 9.81 22.05 17.31
CA ALA A 293 8.67 21.55 16.53
C ALA A 293 8.33 20.07 16.83
N LEU A 294 9.21 19.35 17.53
CA LEU A 294 9.08 17.92 17.79
C LEU A 294 8.19 17.64 19.00
N HIS A 295 7.27 16.71 18.84
CA HIS A 295 6.44 16.15 19.90
C HIS A 295 7.16 15.00 20.62
N ALA A 296 7.70 14.05 19.85
CA ALA A 296 8.46 12.92 20.38
C ALA A 296 9.60 12.53 19.44
N VAL A 297 10.67 12.00 20.00
CA VAL A 297 11.76 11.39 19.26
C VAL A 297 11.94 9.96 19.73
N SER A 298 12.10 9.07 18.76
CA SER A 298 12.27 7.64 18.97
C SER A 298 13.67 7.23 18.57
N PRO A 299 14.64 7.18 19.51
CA PRO A 299 15.90 6.49 19.27
C PRO A 299 15.64 5.09 18.72
N PHE A 300 16.19 4.79 17.55
CA PHE A 300 15.93 3.56 16.81
C PHE A 300 17.20 2.73 16.76
N GLY A 301 17.24 1.70 17.58
CA GLY A 301 18.42 0.83 17.75
C GLY A 301 18.27 -0.19 18.88
N TYR A 302 17.16 -0.19 19.62
CA TYR A 302 16.90 -1.28 20.56
C TYR A 302 16.32 -2.49 19.82
N SER A 303 16.77 -3.68 20.19
CA SER A 303 16.37 -4.93 19.56
C SER A 303 16.08 -6.00 20.61
N ALA A 304 14.87 -6.57 20.57
CA ALA A 304 14.47 -7.68 21.41
C ALA A 304 15.10 -8.98 20.87
N THR A 305 15.95 -9.62 21.66
CA THR A 305 16.67 -10.86 21.29
C THR A 305 16.18 -12.09 22.06
N GLY A 306 15.20 -11.90 22.96
CA GLY A 306 14.51 -12.94 23.69
C GLY A 306 13.61 -12.36 24.77
N ALA A 307 12.88 -13.21 25.48
CA ALA A 307 11.91 -12.79 26.51
C ALA A 307 12.53 -12.03 27.70
N THR A 308 13.85 -12.13 27.88
CA THR A 308 14.56 -11.44 28.97
C THR A 308 15.65 -10.48 28.47
N ALA A 309 15.70 -10.20 27.18
CA ALA A 309 16.82 -9.48 26.58
C ALA A 309 16.37 -8.46 25.52
N VAL A 310 16.69 -7.19 25.78
CA VAL A 310 16.64 -6.10 24.80
C VAL A 310 18.01 -5.43 24.82
N ALA A 311 18.65 -5.33 23.65
CA ALA A 311 19.97 -4.75 23.49
C ALA A 311 19.90 -3.49 22.63
N PHE A 312 20.78 -2.52 22.87
CA PHE A 312 20.95 -1.37 21.98
C PHE A 312 22.09 -1.63 21.02
N ASP A 313 21.77 -1.59 19.73
CA ASP A 313 22.74 -1.55 18.64
C ASP A 313 23.12 -0.09 18.39
N GLY A 314 24.39 0.25 18.60
CA GLY A 314 24.90 1.60 18.38
C GLY A 314 25.89 2.08 19.44
N ASP A 315 26.30 3.33 19.32
CA ASP A 315 27.19 4.00 20.27
C ASP A 315 26.37 4.60 21.43
N ALA A 316 26.65 4.14 22.65
CA ALA A 316 25.90 4.54 23.85
C ALA A 316 26.12 6.01 24.23
N ASP A 317 27.31 6.58 23.95
CA ASP A 317 27.61 7.98 24.25
C ASP A 317 26.88 8.90 23.25
N GLN A 318 26.78 8.49 21.98
CA GLN A 318 25.98 9.19 20.98
C GLN A 318 24.48 9.13 21.31
N LEU A 319 23.99 7.97 21.77
CA LEU A 319 22.62 7.82 22.24
C LEU A 319 22.33 8.76 23.42
N LEU A 320 23.22 8.80 24.42
CA LEU A 320 23.07 9.69 25.57
C LEU A 320 23.00 11.15 25.13
N THR A 321 23.91 11.57 24.24
CA THR A 321 23.94 12.92 23.68
C THR A 321 22.62 13.28 22.98
N LEU A 322 22.07 12.36 22.17
CA LEU A 322 20.77 12.54 21.53
C LEU A 322 19.65 12.70 22.56
N VAL A 323 19.59 11.81 23.56
CA VAL A 323 18.56 11.82 24.62
C VAL A 323 18.58 13.14 25.41
N GLU A 324 19.76 13.63 25.78
CA GLU A 324 19.92 14.92 26.43
C GLU A 324 19.43 16.07 25.54
N GLY A 325 19.77 16.04 24.25
CA GLY A 325 19.30 17.00 23.26
C GLY A 325 17.78 17.02 23.10
N ILE A 326 17.13 15.85 23.06
CA ILE A 326 15.67 15.73 22.98
C ILE A 326 15.02 16.37 24.21
N ARG A 327 15.50 16.03 25.41
CA ARG A 327 14.96 16.56 26.67
C ARG A 327 15.14 18.06 26.80
N ALA A 328 16.27 18.60 26.33
CA ALA A 328 16.52 20.05 26.32
C ALA A 328 15.51 20.82 25.46
N GLN A 329 14.92 20.17 24.45
CA GLN A 329 13.88 20.75 23.58
C GLN A 329 12.46 20.52 24.10
N GLY A 330 12.30 19.76 25.20
CA GLY A 330 10.99 19.44 25.79
C GLY A 330 10.18 18.40 25.03
N ALA A 331 10.80 17.67 24.08
CA ALA A 331 10.18 16.56 23.38
C ALA A 331 10.26 15.26 24.18
N LEU A 332 9.33 14.34 23.92
CA LEU A 332 9.30 13.02 24.57
C LEU A 332 10.37 12.08 24.02
N VAL A 333 10.95 11.25 24.88
CA VAL A 333 11.90 10.19 24.50
C VAL A 333 11.16 8.85 24.52
N ILE A 334 10.85 8.31 23.34
CA ILE A 334 10.07 7.07 23.17
C ILE A 334 10.85 6.09 22.27
N PRO A 335 11.89 5.39 22.76
CA PRO A 335 12.74 4.55 21.93
C PRO A 335 11.98 3.42 21.25
N ALA A 336 12.40 3.08 20.03
CA ALA A 336 11.83 1.99 19.26
C ALA A 336 12.57 0.67 19.53
N ILE A 337 11.81 -0.40 19.78
CA ILE A 337 12.32 -1.76 19.96
C ILE A 337 11.91 -2.61 18.76
N THR A 338 12.89 -3.10 18.00
CA THR A 338 12.68 -4.01 16.87
C THR A 338 12.67 -5.47 17.29
N ASP A 339 12.12 -6.36 16.45
CA ASP A 339 12.26 -7.80 16.63
C ASP A 339 13.62 -8.30 16.10
N GLY A 340 14.55 -8.61 17.01
CA GLY A 340 15.88 -9.16 16.72
C GLY A 340 15.94 -10.69 16.63
N MET A 341 14.84 -11.40 16.88
CA MET A 341 14.81 -12.86 16.94
C MET A 341 14.69 -13.50 15.55
N PRO A 342 15.00 -14.80 15.37
CA PRO A 342 14.73 -15.50 14.12
C PRO A 342 13.24 -15.49 13.74
N ALA A 343 12.92 -15.66 12.44
CA ALA A 343 11.54 -15.74 11.96
C ALA A 343 10.72 -16.77 12.75
N GLY A 344 9.49 -16.38 13.13
CA GLY A 344 8.54 -17.15 13.94
C GLY A 344 8.84 -17.18 15.45
N ALA A 345 10.04 -16.77 15.89
CA ALA A 345 10.42 -16.91 17.29
C ALA A 345 9.71 -15.88 18.19
N MET A 346 9.54 -14.65 17.74
CA MET A 346 8.73 -13.65 18.46
C MET A 346 7.26 -14.08 18.55
N ALA A 347 6.68 -14.59 17.46
CA ALA A 347 5.31 -15.10 17.47
C ALA A 347 5.14 -16.27 18.48
N ALA A 348 6.11 -17.17 18.56
CA ALA A 348 6.13 -18.26 19.55
C ALA A 348 6.29 -17.75 20.99
N LEU A 349 7.14 -16.75 21.22
CA LEU A 349 7.30 -16.10 22.51
C LEU A 349 5.99 -15.47 22.98
N LEU A 350 5.31 -14.73 22.09
CA LEU A 350 4.03 -14.09 22.41
C LEU A 350 2.90 -15.10 22.61
N ALA A 351 2.99 -16.30 22.03
CA ALA A 351 1.98 -17.34 22.20
C ALA A 351 1.99 -17.98 23.61
N ASP A 352 3.13 -17.97 24.30
CA ASP A 352 3.23 -18.46 25.69
C ASP A 352 3.01 -17.32 26.70
N PRO A 353 1.94 -17.36 27.52
CA PRO A 353 1.64 -16.28 28.47
C PRO A 353 2.76 -16.00 29.48
N ALA A 354 3.51 -17.02 29.89
CA ALA A 354 4.61 -16.83 30.83
C ALA A 354 5.78 -16.08 30.18
N SER A 355 6.19 -16.48 28.99
CA SER A 355 7.23 -15.82 28.19
C SER A 355 6.83 -14.40 27.79
N ARG A 356 5.58 -14.20 27.38
CA ARG A 356 5.02 -12.87 27.07
C ARG A 356 5.05 -11.94 28.28
N ALA A 357 4.60 -12.41 29.44
CA ALA A 357 4.65 -11.62 30.68
C ALA A 357 6.09 -11.29 31.09
N GLN A 358 7.03 -12.23 30.92
CA GLN A 358 8.45 -11.99 31.18
C GLN A 358 9.03 -10.90 30.26
N HIS A 359 8.63 -10.92 28.98
CA HIS A 359 9.04 -9.92 28.00
C HIS A 359 8.49 -8.53 28.31
N VAL A 360 7.21 -8.44 28.70
CA VAL A 360 6.62 -7.19 29.22
C VAL A 360 7.44 -6.62 30.37
N GLN A 361 7.81 -7.45 31.35
CA GLN A 361 8.62 -7.00 32.49
C GLN A 361 10.01 -6.52 32.07
N THR A 362 10.63 -7.18 31.09
CA THR A 362 11.91 -6.74 30.54
C THR A 362 11.82 -5.35 29.89
N ILE A 363 10.76 -5.08 29.12
CA ILE A 363 10.56 -3.76 28.51
C ILE A 363 10.27 -2.70 29.57
N VAL A 364 9.42 -2.98 30.55
CA VAL A 364 9.12 -2.04 31.66
C VAL A 364 10.38 -1.72 32.46
N ALA A 365 11.20 -2.72 32.77
CA ALA A 365 12.47 -2.52 33.46
C ALA A 365 13.43 -1.62 32.66
N LEU A 366 13.50 -1.79 31.33
CA LEU A 366 14.28 -0.92 30.45
C LEU A 366 13.79 0.53 30.55
N VAL A 367 12.48 0.76 30.45
CA VAL A 367 11.87 2.10 30.56
C VAL A 367 12.20 2.77 31.88
N GLN A 368 12.09 2.02 32.98
CA GLN A 368 12.40 2.54 34.32
C GLN A 368 13.89 2.86 34.49
N GLN A 369 14.77 1.95 34.06
CA GLN A 369 16.22 2.12 34.20
C GLN A 369 16.76 3.29 33.40
N GLN A 370 16.22 3.52 32.20
CA GLN A 370 16.67 4.59 31.31
C GLN A 370 15.83 5.88 31.45
N GLY A 371 14.74 5.82 32.23
CA GLY A 371 13.84 6.95 32.45
C GLY A 371 13.08 7.39 31.21
N PHE A 372 12.81 6.50 30.24
CA PHE A 372 12.09 6.85 29.01
C PHE A 372 10.65 7.30 29.30
N ASP A 373 10.08 8.09 28.39
CA ASP A 373 8.70 8.59 28.50
C ASP A 373 7.69 7.57 27.94
N GLY A 374 8.17 6.58 27.19
CA GLY A 374 7.42 5.46 26.67
C GLY A 374 8.29 4.53 25.82
N ILE A 375 7.66 3.58 25.13
CA ILE A 375 8.30 2.71 24.14
C ILE A 375 7.46 2.66 22.87
N ASP A 376 8.15 2.59 21.74
CA ASP A 376 7.60 2.29 20.43
C ASP A 376 7.91 0.84 20.07
N ILE A 377 6.90 -0.01 19.87
CA ILE A 377 7.13 -1.41 19.47
C ILE A 377 7.11 -1.51 17.94
N ASP A 378 8.19 -2.05 17.38
CA ASP A 378 8.40 -2.18 15.94
C ASP A 378 8.70 -3.64 15.54
N TYR A 379 7.72 -4.52 15.78
CA TYR A 379 7.86 -5.96 15.52
C TYR A 379 7.29 -6.31 14.15
N GLU A 380 8.10 -6.07 13.11
CA GLU A 380 7.66 -6.18 11.71
C GLU A 380 7.76 -7.59 11.10
N LYS A 381 8.54 -8.48 11.71
CA LYS A 381 8.81 -9.82 11.16
C LYS A 381 7.55 -10.65 10.95
N PHE A 382 6.48 -10.40 11.71
CA PHE A 382 5.18 -11.03 11.45
C PHE A 382 4.70 -10.79 10.01
N ALA A 383 4.90 -9.58 9.49
CA ALA A 383 4.48 -9.22 8.13
C ALA A 383 5.49 -9.59 7.05
N PHE A 384 6.79 -9.49 7.35
CA PHE A 384 7.82 -9.52 6.31
C PHE A 384 8.73 -10.76 6.31
N ALA A 385 8.71 -11.57 7.38
CA ALA A 385 9.56 -12.75 7.50
C ALA A 385 8.79 -14.02 7.85
N ASP A 386 7.73 -13.91 8.64
CA ASP A 386 6.93 -15.04 9.08
C ASP A 386 5.91 -15.45 8.00
N ASP A 387 5.56 -16.74 7.99
CA ASP A 387 4.57 -17.26 7.06
C ASP A 387 3.18 -16.69 7.40
N ARG A 388 2.49 -16.11 6.40
CA ARG A 388 1.14 -15.54 6.53
C ARG A 388 0.11 -16.53 7.10
N THR A 389 0.32 -17.83 6.91
CA THR A 389 -0.54 -18.88 7.48
C THR A 389 -0.54 -18.90 9.02
N THR A 390 0.45 -18.26 9.66
CA THR A 390 0.53 -18.12 11.12
C THR A 390 -0.32 -16.96 11.67
N TRP A 391 -0.80 -16.06 10.82
CA TRP A 391 -1.37 -14.78 11.28
C TRP A 391 -2.64 -14.92 12.10
N ASP A 392 -3.46 -15.95 11.85
CA ASP A 392 -4.66 -16.21 12.65
C ASP A 392 -4.32 -16.54 14.11
N THR A 393 -3.18 -17.19 14.36
CA THR A 393 -2.72 -17.52 15.72
C THR A 393 -1.86 -16.40 16.31
N THR A 394 -1.04 -15.74 15.50
CA THR A 394 -0.17 -14.63 15.95
C THR A 394 -0.99 -13.40 16.36
N ARG A 395 -2.00 -13.02 15.58
CA ARG A 395 -2.82 -11.82 15.79
C ARG A 395 -3.41 -11.69 17.21
N PRO A 396 -4.12 -12.69 17.78
CA PRO A 396 -4.66 -12.55 19.14
C PRO A 396 -3.57 -12.49 20.22
N ASN A 397 -2.43 -13.15 20.03
CA ASN A 397 -1.30 -13.10 20.96
C ASN A 397 -0.59 -11.75 20.93
N TRP A 398 -0.49 -11.16 19.74
CA TRP A 398 -0.02 -9.79 19.54
C TRP A 398 -0.90 -8.76 20.26
N VAL A 399 -2.22 -8.87 20.13
CA VAL A 399 -3.16 -8.00 20.88
C VAL A 399 -3.02 -8.19 22.39
N ALA A 400 -2.91 -9.43 22.87
CA ALA A 400 -2.70 -9.71 24.29
C ALA A 400 -1.39 -9.07 24.80
N PHE A 401 -0.33 -9.12 24.01
CA PHE A 401 0.94 -8.45 24.34
C PHE A 401 0.79 -6.92 24.41
N MET A 402 0.13 -6.30 23.43
CA MET A 402 -0.14 -4.85 23.45
C MET A 402 -0.95 -4.46 24.69
N ALA A 403 -1.97 -5.23 25.06
CA ALA A 403 -2.79 -4.97 26.24
C ALA A 403 -1.99 -5.09 27.56
N GLU A 404 -1.22 -6.17 27.70
CA GLU A 404 -0.39 -6.42 28.89
C GLU A 404 0.71 -5.36 29.05
N LEU A 405 1.37 -4.99 27.95
CA LEU A 405 2.42 -3.96 27.95
C LEU A 405 1.85 -2.56 28.21
N ALA A 406 0.73 -2.20 27.58
CA ALA A 406 0.06 -0.92 27.81
C ALA A 406 -0.31 -0.77 29.28
N GLY A 407 -0.98 -1.78 29.86
CA GLY A 407 -1.37 -1.75 31.26
C GLY A 407 -0.18 -1.59 32.22
N ALA A 408 0.94 -2.24 31.93
CA ALA A 408 2.15 -2.12 32.75
C ALA A 408 2.85 -0.76 32.60
N LEU A 409 2.91 -0.20 31.40
CA LEU A 409 3.50 1.13 31.15
C LEU A 409 2.61 2.27 31.68
N HIS A 410 1.31 2.19 31.46
CA HIS A 410 0.34 3.19 31.95
C HIS A 410 0.30 3.27 33.47
N ALA A 411 0.47 2.14 34.18
CA ALA A 411 0.58 2.12 35.64
C ALA A 411 1.80 2.93 36.16
N GLU A 412 2.80 3.14 35.31
CA GLU A 412 4.00 3.94 35.60
C GLU A 412 3.95 5.34 34.96
N GLY A 413 2.80 5.73 34.38
CA GLY A 413 2.62 7.01 33.67
C GLY A 413 3.43 7.09 32.36
N LYS A 414 3.70 5.95 31.72
CA LYS A 414 4.51 5.84 30.49
C LYS A 414 3.65 5.53 29.27
N LEU A 415 4.06 6.01 28.11
CA LEU A 415 3.34 5.80 26.85
C LEU A 415 3.73 4.48 26.17
N LEU A 416 2.78 3.90 25.43
CA LEU A 416 3.01 2.82 24.48
C LEU A 416 2.58 3.26 23.08
N THR A 417 3.53 3.28 22.16
CA THR A 417 3.26 3.44 20.72
C THR A 417 3.64 2.17 19.98
N VAL A 418 3.07 1.98 18.80
CA VAL A 418 3.34 0.79 17.97
C VAL A 418 3.51 1.20 16.51
N ALA A 419 4.62 0.77 15.91
CA ALA A 419 4.89 0.90 14.49
C ALA A 419 4.35 -0.32 13.75
N VAL A 420 3.57 -0.09 12.69
CA VAL A 420 2.89 -1.17 11.96
C VAL A 420 2.89 -0.90 10.45
N PRO A 421 3.06 -1.95 9.62
CA PRO A 421 2.80 -1.87 8.19
C PRO A 421 1.33 -1.52 7.90
N PRO A 422 1.03 -1.03 6.69
CA PRO A 422 -0.32 -0.63 6.32
C PRO A 422 -1.27 -1.84 6.19
N ILE A 423 -2.53 -1.57 6.53
CA ILE A 423 -3.69 -2.37 6.10
C ILE A 423 -4.45 -1.61 5.01
N TYR A 424 -5.17 -2.35 4.16
CA TYR A 424 -5.96 -1.76 3.07
C TYR A 424 -7.47 -1.84 3.30
N ASP A 425 -7.90 -2.74 4.18
CA ASP A 425 -9.27 -2.90 4.67
C ASP A 425 -9.28 -3.79 5.94
N THR A 426 -10.48 -4.00 6.50
CA THR A 426 -10.70 -4.82 7.70
C THR A 426 -11.10 -6.27 7.41
N ASP A 427 -11.13 -6.71 6.15
CA ASP A 427 -11.73 -7.99 5.73
C ASP A 427 -10.82 -9.20 5.98
N ARG A 428 -9.55 -8.99 6.32
CA ARG A 428 -8.53 -10.02 6.65
C ARG A 428 -8.34 -11.06 5.55
N THR A 429 -8.25 -10.58 4.31
CA THR A 429 -7.99 -11.39 3.12
C THR A 429 -6.51 -11.36 2.74
N ALA A 430 -6.10 -12.02 1.66
CA ALA A 430 -4.75 -11.86 1.12
C ALA A 430 -4.44 -10.40 0.75
N ASP A 431 -5.46 -9.65 0.32
CA ASP A 431 -5.33 -8.30 -0.21
C ASP A 431 -5.47 -7.21 0.87
N SER A 432 -5.82 -7.56 2.11
CA SER A 432 -6.08 -6.59 3.19
C SER A 432 -4.82 -5.96 3.79
N GLY A 433 -3.64 -6.18 3.19
CA GLY A 433 -2.34 -5.77 3.73
C GLY A 433 -1.91 -6.63 4.93
N SER A 434 -1.33 -5.98 5.95
CA SER A 434 -0.76 -6.64 7.13
C SER A 434 -1.76 -6.83 8.27
N TRP A 435 -2.86 -7.53 8.01
CA TRP A 435 -3.96 -7.70 8.98
C TRP A 435 -3.61 -8.52 10.24
N VAL A 436 -2.40 -9.11 10.34
CA VAL A 436 -1.89 -9.68 11.60
C VAL A 436 -1.85 -8.63 12.72
N TYR A 437 -1.64 -7.36 12.37
CA TYR A 437 -1.79 -6.23 13.27
C TYR A 437 -3.27 -5.85 13.34
N ASP A 438 -3.95 -6.20 14.43
CA ASP A 438 -5.37 -5.89 14.63
C ASP A 438 -5.54 -4.43 15.10
N TYR A 439 -5.64 -3.49 14.15
CA TYR A 439 -5.71 -2.05 14.44
C TYR A 439 -6.83 -1.72 15.44
N ALA A 440 -8.02 -2.30 15.25
CA ALA A 440 -9.17 -2.10 16.13
C ALA A 440 -8.82 -2.47 17.57
N ALA A 441 -8.41 -3.73 17.78
CA ALA A 441 -8.16 -4.25 19.12
C ALA A 441 -6.93 -3.61 19.79
N MET A 442 -5.88 -3.30 19.03
CA MET A 442 -4.72 -2.59 19.57
C MET A 442 -5.06 -1.16 20.00
N SER A 443 -5.91 -0.46 19.22
CA SER A 443 -6.25 0.94 19.48
C SER A 443 -6.96 1.15 20.82
N GLU A 444 -7.56 0.10 21.40
CA GLU A 444 -8.13 0.13 22.75
C GLU A 444 -7.06 0.28 23.84
N HIS A 445 -5.82 -0.09 23.56
CA HIS A 445 -4.74 -0.22 24.55
C HIS A 445 -3.60 0.78 24.33
N VAL A 446 -3.15 0.97 23.09
CA VAL A 446 -1.97 1.81 22.79
C VAL A 446 -2.34 3.29 22.76
N ASP A 447 -1.34 4.16 22.97
CA ASP A 447 -1.50 5.61 22.88
C ASP A 447 -1.44 6.09 21.42
N GLN A 448 -0.59 5.48 20.59
CA GLN A 448 -0.48 5.79 19.17
C GLN A 448 -0.21 4.55 18.31
N ILE A 449 -0.81 4.54 17.11
CA ILE A 449 -0.49 3.60 16.03
C ILE A 449 0.23 4.39 14.93
N ARG A 450 1.51 4.07 14.71
CA ARG A 450 2.39 4.70 13.72
C ARG A 450 2.40 3.88 12.44
N ILE A 451 1.73 4.38 11.41
CA ILE A 451 1.50 3.65 10.16
C ILE A 451 2.69 3.88 9.23
N MET A 452 3.38 2.82 8.85
CA MET A 452 4.49 2.86 7.89
C MET A 452 3.98 2.97 6.45
N ALA A 453 3.37 4.09 6.12
CA ALA A 453 2.81 4.39 4.79
C ALA A 453 3.90 4.87 3.82
N TYR A 454 4.94 4.06 3.66
CA TYR A 454 6.04 4.23 2.70
C TYR A 454 6.52 2.84 2.24
N ASP A 455 7.56 2.80 1.43
CA ASP A 455 8.05 1.58 0.77
C ASP A 455 7.07 0.96 -0.22
N TYR A 456 6.32 1.82 -0.91
CA TYR A 456 5.43 1.43 -1.99
C TYR A 456 6.20 0.76 -3.15
N SER A 457 7.33 1.36 -3.57
CA SER A 457 8.24 0.76 -4.56
C SER A 457 9.56 0.39 -3.89
N THR A 458 9.89 -0.90 -3.83
CA THR A 458 11.14 -1.42 -3.24
C THR A 458 12.11 -1.92 -4.29
N ASP A 459 11.74 -2.96 -5.03
CA ASP A 459 12.65 -3.68 -5.93
C ASP A 459 12.60 -3.15 -7.36
N ARG A 460 11.45 -2.64 -7.76
CA ARG A 460 11.25 -1.98 -9.05
C ARG A 460 11.28 -0.46 -8.88
N PRO A 461 11.82 0.30 -9.85
CA PRO A 461 11.79 1.75 -9.84
C PRO A 461 10.37 2.27 -9.74
N GLY A 462 10.18 3.26 -8.87
CA GLY A 462 8.89 3.90 -8.69
C GLY A 462 8.84 4.79 -7.44
N PRO A 463 7.70 5.43 -7.20
CA PRO A 463 7.50 6.32 -6.06
C PRO A 463 7.62 5.57 -4.72
N ILE A 464 8.11 6.28 -3.71
CA ILE A 464 8.37 5.77 -2.35
C ILE A 464 7.07 5.67 -1.55
N ALA A 465 6.18 6.66 -1.67
CA ALA A 465 4.96 6.76 -0.88
C ALA A 465 3.91 7.63 -1.60
N PRO A 466 3.34 7.21 -2.76
CA PRO A 466 2.42 8.03 -3.55
C PRO A 466 1.31 8.66 -2.70
N VAL A 467 1.09 9.96 -2.82
CA VAL A 467 0.18 10.69 -1.89
C VAL A 467 -1.25 10.13 -1.86
N ASP A 468 -1.79 9.67 -2.99
CA ASP A 468 -3.12 9.05 -3.07
C ASP A 468 -3.17 7.69 -2.38
N TRP A 469 -2.10 6.89 -2.52
CA TRP A 469 -1.96 5.62 -1.82
C TRP A 469 -1.83 5.84 -0.31
N VAL A 470 -1.00 6.79 0.12
CA VAL A 470 -0.88 7.20 1.53
C VAL A 470 -2.23 7.58 2.12
N ARG A 471 -3.02 8.39 1.39
CA ARG A 471 -4.37 8.78 1.83
C ARG A 471 -5.30 7.58 1.92
N SER A 472 -5.19 6.61 1.01
CA SER A 472 -5.99 5.38 1.05
C SER A 472 -5.66 4.52 2.27
N VAL A 473 -4.37 4.40 2.61
CA VAL A 473 -3.87 3.70 3.80
C VAL A 473 -4.39 4.36 5.08
N VAL A 474 -4.30 5.69 5.17
CA VAL A 474 -4.83 6.44 6.33
C VAL A 474 -6.33 6.19 6.49
N ARG A 475 -7.11 6.21 5.41
CA ARG A 475 -8.56 5.96 5.47
C ARG A 475 -8.88 4.53 5.89
N ALA A 476 -8.15 3.54 5.41
CA ALA A 476 -8.32 2.15 5.83
C ALA A 476 -8.03 1.98 7.33
N ALA A 477 -6.97 2.63 7.84
CA ALA A 477 -6.66 2.63 9.27
C ALA A 477 -7.76 3.30 10.10
N LYS A 478 -8.33 4.42 9.62
CA LYS A 478 -9.47 5.10 10.25
C LYS A 478 -10.72 4.23 10.29
N ASP A 479 -11.02 3.54 9.20
CA ASP A 479 -12.16 2.61 9.16
C ASP A 479 -11.99 1.43 10.15
N ALA A 480 -10.76 1.18 10.61
CA ALA A 480 -10.44 0.11 11.54
C ALA A 480 -10.41 0.54 13.02
N VAL A 481 -10.36 1.84 13.35
CA VAL A 481 -10.25 2.32 14.74
C VAL A 481 -11.42 3.22 15.14
N ASP A 482 -11.72 3.27 16.44
CA ASP A 482 -12.77 4.14 16.96
C ASP A 482 -12.27 5.57 17.26
N ASP A 483 -10.96 5.76 17.43
CA ASP A 483 -10.32 7.04 17.76
C ASP A 483 -9.21 7.40 16.75
N ASP A 484 -9.57 8.19 15.75
CA ASP A 484 -8.66 8.74 14.72
C ASP A 484 -7.45 9.48 15.32
N SER A 485 -7.59 10.03 16.54
CA SER A 485 -6.54 10.82 17.19
C SER A 485 -5.36 9.99 17.68
N LYS A 486 -5.46 8.66 17.65
CA LYS A 486 -4.36 7.72 17.91
C LYS A 486 -3.53 7.39 16.67
N LEU A 487 -4.01 7.70 15.47
CA LEU A 487 -3.29 7.39 14.24
C LEU A 487 -2.20 8.42 13.96
N VAL A 488 -1.00 7.94 13.65
CA VAL A 488 0.17 8.76 13.31
C VAL A 488 0.72 8.29 11.97
N LEU A 489 0.83 9.20 11.01
CA LEU A 489 1.30 8.87 9.66
C LEU A 489 2.82 8.90 9.56
N GLY A 490 3.42 7.78 9.15
CA GLY A 490 4.83 7.70 8.76
C GLY A 490 5.10 8.46 7.46
N VAL A 491 6.13 9.32 7.45
CA VAL A 491 6.54 10.10 6.28
C VAL A 491 8.04 9.87 5.99
N PRO A 492 8.39 9.39 4.78
CA PRO A 492 9.77 9.11 4.42
C PRO A 492 10.54 10.39 4.06
N LEU A 493 11.80 10.48 4.52
CA LEU A 493 12.77 11.53 4.22
C LEU A 493 13.96 10.99 3.40
N TYR A 494 13.72 9.94 2.62
CA TYR A 494 14.69 9.28 1.77
C TYR A 494 14.11 9.03 0.38
N GLY A 495 14.95 8.51 -0.50
CA GLY A 495 14.61 8.02 -1.82
C GLY A 495 15.26 6.67 -2.10
N ARG A 496 15.14 6.23 -3.34
CA ARG A 496 15.74 5.01 -3.86
C ARG A 496 16.36 5.29 -5.21
N ASN A 497 17.50 4.66 -5.45
CA ASN A 497 18.32 4.81 -6.65
C ASN A 497 18.55 3.43 -7.26
N TRP A 498 17.77 3.12 -8.30
CA TRP A 498 17.80 1.85 -8.99
C TRP A 498 18.77 1.85 -10.17
N VAL A 499 19.28 0.67 -10.50
CA VAL A 499 19.92 0.40 -11.79
C VAL A 499 18.82 -0.03 -12.76
N VAL A 500 18.55 0.78 -13.78
CA VAL A 500 17.50 0.52 -14.79
C VAL A 500 18.05 0.09 -16.14
N GLY A 501 19.37 0.17 -16.32
CA GLY A 501 20.06 -0.34 -17.49
C GLY A 501 21.55 -0.45 -17.23
N THR A 502 22.21 -1.40 -17.89
CA THR A 502 23.67 -1.58 -17.82
C THR A 502 24.20 -1.84 -19.22
N THR A 503 25.21 -1.08 -19.63
CA THR A 503 25.97 -1.32 -20.86
C THR A 503 27.41 -1.66 -20.49
N GLY A 504 27.97 -2.75 -21.03
CA GLY A 504 29.29 -3.26 -20.67
C GLY A 504 29.26 -4.28 -19.53
N THR A 505 30.43 -4.58 -18.97
CA THR A 505 30.60 -5.54 -17.87
C THR A 505 31.03 -4.78 -16.63
N CYS A 506 30.19 -4.73 -15.61
CA CYS A 506 30.51 -3.99 -14.39
C CYS A 506 31.58 -4.70 -13.55
N PRO A 507 32.45 -3.94 -12.87
CA PRO A 507 33.23 -4.47 -11.75
C PRO A 507 32.34 -5.14 -10.71
N ALA A 508 32.89 -6.13 -9.98
CA ALA A 508 32.14 -6.89 -8.98
C ALA A 508 31.62 -6.02 -7.81
N ASP A 509 32.29 -4.90 -7.54
CA ASP A 509 31.93 -3.93 -6.51
C ASP A 509 31.10 -2.75 -7.04
N ALA A 510 30.68 -2.78 -8.31
CA ALA A 510 29.81 -1.75 -8.85
C ALA A 510 28.49 -1.71 -8.05
N PRO A 511 28.06 -0.54 -7.55
CA PRO A 511 26.93 -0.47 -6.66
C PRO A 511 25.63 -0.87 -7.38
N GLY A 512 24.78 -1.62 -6.68
CA GLY A 512 23.43 -1.96 -7.11
C GLY A 512 22.41 -0.89 -6.76
N LYS A 513 21.19 -1.30 -6.42
CA LYS A 513 20.19 -0.41 -5.79
C LYS A 513 20.77 0.16 -4.48
N VAL A 514 20.60 1.46 -4.27
CA VAL A 514 20.95 2.13 -3.00
C VAL A 514 19.79 3.03 -2.57
N ASP A 515 19.68 3.30 -1.27
CA ASP A 515 18.55 4.03 -0.68
C ASP A 515 19.05 5.39 -0.13
N PRO A 516 19.24 6.41 -0.98
CA PRO A 516 19.82 7.67 -0.54
C PRO A 516 18.88 8.46 0.38
N ASN A 517 19.43 9.09 1.42
CA ASN A 517 18.71 10.15 2.13
C ASN A 517 18.61 11.44 1.29
N GLN A 518 17.82 12.43 1.71
CA GLN A 518 17.65 13.66 0.92
C GLN A 518 18.97 14.41 0.67
N ARG A 519 19.91 14.42 1.61
CA ARG A 519 21.22 15.09 1.43
C ARG A 519 22.06 14.39 0.36
N GLU A 520 22.00 13.06 0.32
CA GLU A 520 22.66 12.26 -0.72
C GLU A 520 22.00 12.47 -2.09
N VAL A 521 20.67 12.65 -2.13
CA VAL A 521 19.97 13.03 -3.37
C VAL A 521 20.46 14.38 -3.88
N ASP A 522 20.58 15.40 -3.04
CA ASP A 522 21.11 16.72 -3.43
C ASP A 522 22.54 16.61 -3.98
N ALA A 523 23.37 15.78 -3.37
CA ALA A 523 24.72 15.50 -3.85
C ALA A 523 24.72 14.83 -5.24
N LEU A 524 23.82 13.89 -5.49
CA LEU A 524 23.66 13.24 -6.80
C LEU A 524 23.19 14.24 -7.87
N LEU A 525 22.21 15.09 -7.57
CA LEU A 525 21.74 16.13 -8.49
C LEU A 525 22.88 17.06 -8.90
N ALA A 526 23.68 17.50 -7.93
CA ALA A 526 24.84 18.36 -8.18
C ALA A 526 25.94 17.64 -8.97
N GLN A 527 26.29 16.40 -8.57
CA GLN A 527 27.36 15.61 -9.18
C GLN A 527 27.09 15.34 -10.67
N TYR A 528 25.85 15.01 -11.02
CA TYR A 528 25.48 14.61 -12.37
C TYR A 528 24.81 15.72 -13.19
N ALA A 529 24.71 16.94 -12.62
CA ALA A 529 23.97 18.06 -13.20
C ALA A 529 22.55 17.65 -13.66
N ALA A 530 21.91 16.77 -12.89
CA ALA A 530 20.60 16.22 -13.21
C ALA A 530 19.51 17.24 -12.85
N THR A 531 18.42 17.25 -13.63
CA THR A 531 17.25 18.08 -13.35
C THR A 531 16.13 17.20 -12.81
N PRO A 532 15.67 17.42 -11.57
CA PRO A 532 14.57 16.64 -11.01
C PRO A 532 13.25 16.97 -11.72
N GLN A 533 12.45 15.95 -11.96
CA GLN A 533 11.09 16.04 -12.48
C GLN A 533 10.11 15.67 -11.38
N ARG A 534 9.16 16.56 -11.13
CA ARG A 534 8.10 16.31 -10.16
C ARG A 534 6.92 15.63 -10.83
N ASP A 535 6.45 14.55 -10.25
CA ASP A 535 5.21 13.89 -10.64
C ASP A 535 4.06 14.43 -9.78
N GLU A 536 3.11 15.10 -10.44
CA GLU A 536 1.97 15.72 -9.76
C GLU A 536 0.94 14.70 -9.23
N ALA A 537 0.91 13.46 -9.75
CA ALA A 537 0.01 12.43 -9.26
C ALA A 537 0.55 11.81 -7.95
N THR A 538 1.86 11.59 -7.86
CA THR A 538 2.48 10.99 -6.68
C THR A 538 2.92 12.03 -5.64
N GLN A 539 3.09 13.30 -6.08
CA GLN A 539 3.74 14.38 -5.32
C GLN A 539 5.14 13.96 -4.85
N GLU A 540 5.92 13.39 -5.78
CA GLU A 540 7.33 12.98 -5.60
C GLU A 540 8.19 13.50 -6.74
N ALA A 541 9.51 13.46 -6.55
CA ALA A 541 10.48 13.87 -7.55
C ALA A 541 11.30 12.66 -8.03
N THR A 542 11.66 12.70 -9.32
CA THR A 542 12.50 11.68 -9.95
C THR A 542 13.53 12.30 -10.88
N PHE A 543 14.67 11.63 -11.07
CA PHE A 543 15.63 11.98 -12.12
C PHE A 543 16.42 10.74 -12.54
N THR A 544 16.97 10.82 -13.75
CA THR A 544 17.85 9.78 -14.29
C THR A 544 19.25 10.32 -14.53
N TYR A 545 20.26 9.48 -14.38
CA TYR A 545 21.63 9.82 -14.74
C TYR A 545 22.41 8.58 -15.20
N GLN A 546 23.59 8.77 -15.78
CA GLN A 546 24.50 7.67 -16.15
C GLN A 546 25.67 7.63 -15.17
N ARG A 547 25.96 6.44 -14.64
CA ARG A 547 27.11 6.19 -13.76
C ARG A 547 28.09 5.26 -14.45
N GLU A 548 29.32 5.72 -14.62
CA GLU A 548 30.41 4.87 -15.09
C GLU A 548 31.09 4.18 -13.91
N SER A 549 31.55 2.94 -14.10
CA SER A 549 32.32 2.18 -13.11
C SER A 549 33.36 1.33 -13.83
N SER A 550 34.60 1.33 -13.33
CA SER A 550 35.70 0.55 -13.89
C SER A 550 36.76 0.23 -12.83
N ASP A 551 37.33 -0.97 -12.89
CA ASP A 551 38.49 -1.43 -12.11
C ASP A 551 39.76 -1.58 -12.98
N GLY A 552 39.72 -1.07 -14.22
CA GLY A 552 40.76 -1.20 -15.23
C GLY A 552 40.72 -2.53 -16.03
N ALA A 553 40.03 -3.56 -15.55
CA ALA A 553 39.83 -4.84 -16.25
C ALA A 553 38.43 -4.95 -16.88
N THR A 554 37.43 -4.47 -16.16
CA THR A 554 36.03 -4.40 -16.56
C THR A 554 35.56 -2.94 -16.51
N SER A 555 34.53 -2.63 -17.30
CA SER A 555 33.91 -1.31 -17.28
C SER A 555 32.46 -1.40 -17.74
N CYS A 556 31.61 -0.62 -17.09
CA CYS A 556 30.22 -0.48 -17.49
C CYS A 556 29.71 0.94 -17.26
N THR A 557 28.63 1.25 -17.96
CA THR A 557 27.78 2.40 -17.70
C THR A 557 26.43 1.90 -17.21
N GLN A 558 26.07 2.27 -15.99
CA GLN A 558 24.75 2.02 -15.41
C GLN A 558 23.85 3.24 -15.63
N THR A 559 22.68 3.03 -16.25
CA THR A 559 21.58 3.99 -16.20
C THR A 559 20.91 3.89 -14.84
N ARG A 560 20.85 5.02 -14.14
CA ARG A 560 20.30 5.15 -12.81
C ARG A 560 18.99 5.92 -12.85
N GLU A 561 18.02 5.46 -12.07
CA GLU A 561 16.75 6.15 -11.86
C GLU A 561 16.54 6.35 -10.36
N VAL A 562 16.35 7.60 -9.95
CA VAL A 562 16.16 7.99 -8.56
C VAL A 562 14.72 8.45 -8.38
N HIS A 563 14.02 7.93 -7.37
CA HIS A 563 12.75 8.48 -6.88
C HIS A 563 12.93 8.89 -5.42
N TYR A 564 12.40 10.03 -5.04
CA TYR A 564 12.53 10.53 -3.67
C TYR A 564 11.39 11.49 -3.31
N VAL A 565 11.14 11.61 -2.01
CA VAL A 565 10.19 12.60 -1.48
C VAL A 565 10.95 13.90 -1.21
N ASP A 566 10.70 14.92 -2.03
CA ASP A 566 11.24 16.27 -1.85
C ASP A 566 10.49 17.05 -0.76
N ALA A 567 10.94 18.26 -0.42
CA ALA A 567 10.32 19.08 0.63
C ALA A 567 8.81 19.34 0.40
N ALA A 568 8.40 19.54 -0.87
CA ALA A 568 7.00 19.71 -1.23
C ALA A 568 6.20 18.40 -1.05
N GLY A 569 6.79 17.26 -1.39
CA GLY A 569 6.24 15.93 -1.15
C GLY A 569 6.10 15.60 0.32
N VAL A 570 7.07 15.98 1.16
CA VAL A 570 6.98 15.84 2.63
C VAL A 570 5.76 16.62 3.12
N ARG A 571 5.63 17.89 2.72
CA ARG A 571 4.48 18.71 3.08
C ARG A 571 3.15 18.12 2.60
N ALA A 572 3.09 17.61 1.37
CA ALA A 572 1.88 16.99 0.84
C ALA A 572 1.38 15.83 1.71
N ARG A 573 2.29 15.02 2.26
CA ARG A 573 1.95 13.89 3.17
C ARG A 573 1.56 14.38 4.56
N VAL A 574 2.21 15.42 5.08
CA VAL A 574 1.78 16.07 6.33
C VAL A 574 0.37 16.65 6.18
N ASP A 575 0.06 17.24 5.03
CA ASP A 575 -1.29 17.75 4.75
C ASP A 575 -2.32 16.62 4.61
N VAL A 576 -1.96 15.40 4.13
CA VAL A 576 -2.86 14.24 4.20
C VAL A 576 -3.29 13.97 5.64
N ALA A 577 -2.34 13.94 6.59
CA ALA A 577 -2.65 13.70 7.99
C ALA A 577 -3.56 14.79 8.59
N ARG A 578 -3.34 16.05 8.22
CA ARG A 578 -4.17 17.19 8.64
C ARG A 578 -5.57 17.13 8.03
N ASP A 579 -5.67 16.86 6.73
CA ASP A 579 -6.93 16.73 6.00
C ASP A 579 -7.80 15.60 6.57
N GLU A 580 -7.18 14.45 6.85
CA GLU A 580 -7.84 13.28 7.42
C GLU A 580 -8.01 13.39 8.95
N ARG A 581 -7.49 14.46 9.57
CA ARG A 581 -7.62 14.80 11.00
C ARG A 581 -7.14 13.70 11.94
N ILE A 582 -6.02 13.07 11.61
CA ILE A 582 -5.37 12.07 12.47
C ILE A 582 -4.40 12.71 13.47
N GLY A 583 -3.98 11.94 14.47
CA GLY A 583 -3.26 12.39 15.66
C GLY A 583 -1.87 12.99 15.47
N GLY A 584 -1.18 12.68 14.36
CA GLY A 584 0.18 13.19 14.13
C GLY A 584 0.85 12.66 12.88
N VAL A 585 2.11 13.04 12.71
CA VAL A 585 3.05 12.47 11.73
C VAL A 585 4.34 12.05 12.42
N VAL A 586 5.05 11.08 11.84
CA VAL A 586 6.35 10.63 12.31
C VAL A 586 7.31 10.48 11.13
N PHE A 587 8.48 11.11 11.22
CA PHE A 587 9.46 11.10 10.15
C PHE A 587 10.39 9.88 10.21
N TRP A 588 10.52 9.19 9.07
CA TRP A 588 11.57 8.21 8.82
C TRP A 588 12.58 8.78 7.81
N ALA A 589 13.72 9.33 8.22
CA ALA A 589 14.18 9.42 9.60
C ALA A 589 14.83 10.77 9.92
N LEU A 590 14.90 11.12 11.20
CA LEU A 590 15.71 12.22 11.67
C LEU A 590 17.17 11.98 11.28
N GLY A 591 17.83 13.04 10.79
CA GLY A 591 19.16 12.94 10.19
C GLY A 591 19.15 12.67 8.68
N TYR A 592 18.02 12.31 8.07
CA TYR A 592 17.93 12.15 6.62
C TYR A 592 17.45 13.42 5.90
N GLY A 593 16.54 14.14 6.54
CA GLY A 593 15.90 15.34 5.96
C GLY A 593 16.83 16.54 5.82
N THR A 594 16.42 17.48 4.98
CA THR A 594 17.06 18.79 4.78
C THR A 594 16.33 19.90 5.55
N ASP A 595 16.98 21.06 5.72
CA ASP A 595 16.30 22.25 6.27
C ASP A 595 15.10 22.69 5.43
N ALA A 596 15.12 22.42 4.12
CA ALA A 596 13.98 22.69 3.24
C ALA A 596 12.75 21.84 3.61
N ALA A 597 12.95 20.56 3.97
CA ALA A 597 11.86 19.70 4.43
C ALA A 597 11.24 20.20 5.74
N TRP A 598 12.08 20.64 6.69
CA TRP A 598 11.63 21.26 7.94
C TRP A 598 10.90 22.59 7.71
N ALA A 599 11.44 23.45 6.86
CA ALA A 599 10.82 24.73 6.50
C ALA A 599 9.44 24.53 5.87
N ALA A 600 9.26 23.49 5.06
CA ALA A 600 7.99 23.19 4.40
C ALA A 600 6.85 22.84 5.39
N VAL A 601 7.19 22.36 6.59
CA VAL A 601 6.21 21.94 7.61
C VAL A 601 6.16 22.88 8.82
N ALA A 602 7.10 23.81 8.96
CA ALA A 602 7.23 24.69 10.13
C ALA A 602 5.95 25.48 10.49
N GLU A 603 5.17 25.89 9.47
CA GLU A 603 3.94 26.65 9.70
C GLU A 603 2.84 25.83 10.37
N VAL A 604 2.82 24.51 10.14
CA VAL A 604 1.76 23.60 10.58
C VAL A 604 2.20 22.63 11.68
N ALA A 605 3.49 22.59 12.00
CA ALA A 605 4.06 21.74 13.02
C ALA A 605 3.91 22.38 14.41
N ARG A 606 3.19 21.73 15.33
CA ARG A 606 3.20 22.12 16.75
C ARG A 606 3.27 20.90 17.64
N PRO A 607 4.09 20.91 18.70
CA PRO A 607 4.06 19.85 19.68
C PRO A 607 2.69 19.81 20.37
N ARG A 608 2.15 18.61 20.58
CA ARG A 608 0.94 18.42 21.40
C ARG A 608 1.29 18.71 22.86
N ALA A 609 0.40 19.38 23.58
CA ALA A 609 0.50 19.44 25.04
C ALA A 609 0.49 18.00 25.60
N VAL A 610 1.50 17.66 26.39
CA VAL A 610 1.69 16.31 26.92
C VAL A 610 0.69 16.10 28.07
N GLU A 611 -0.36 15.33 27.82
CA GLU A 611 -1.17 14.71 28.87
C GLU A 611 -0.65 13.28 29.03
N LEU A 612 0.26 13.06 29.99
CA LEU A 612 0.63 11.70 30.38
C LEU A 612 -0.58 11.01 31.01
N PRO A 613 -0.75 9.68 30.84
CA PRO A 613 -1.81 8.92 31.49
C PRO A 613 -1.81 9.25 32.98
N VAL A 614 -2.92 9.78 33.49
CA VAL A 614 -3.07 10.10 34.91
C VAL A 614 -3.24 8.79 35.68
N THR A 615 -2.38 8.58 36.68
CA THR A 615 -2.37 7.43 37.59
C THR A 615 -3.69 7.21 38.32
#